data_AF-A0A7Z0CKA2-F1
#
_entry.id   AF-A0A7Z0CKA2-F1
#
_cell.length_a   1.000
_cell.length_b   1.000
_cell.length_c   1.000
_cell.angle_alpha   90.00
_cell.angle_beta   90.00
_cell.angle_gamma   90.00
#
_symmetry.space_group_name_H-M   'P 1'
#
loop_
_entity.id
_entity.type
_entity.pdbx_description
1 polymer ?
#
loop_
_entity_poly.entity_id
_entity_poly.type
_entity_poly.pdbx_seq_one_letter_code
_entity_poly.pdbx_strand_id
1 'polypeptide(L)'
;MLWTIIVTIVGGAVIGLLGKAVAPGDRTKFPLWLTIVCGIVGMLVGSFIYWGLFGSNNGDFDNHEATWDNATNGIDWLRHAWQVGVAAVAVIVAAALTGRKKA
;
A
#
# COMPACT_ATOMS: atom_id res chain seq x y z
N MET A 1 -4.04 -14.48 11.67
CA MET A 1 -4.70 -14.63 10.35
C MET A 1 -5.99 -13.81 10.24
N LEU A 2 -6.97 -13.95 11.14
CA LEU A 2 -8.17 -13.10 11.08
C LEU A 2 -7.84 -11.61 11.28
N TRP A 3 -6.99 -11.30 12.27
CA TRP A 3 -6.53 -9.94 12.56
C TRP A 3 -5.83 -9.27 11.36
N THR A 4 -4.94 -10.00 10.68
CA THR A 4 -4.19 -9.49 9.53
C THR A 4 -5.10 -9.17 8.35
N ILE A 5 -6.15 -9.96 8.12
CA ILE A 5 -7.16 -9.69 7.10
C ILE A 5 -7.92 -8.39 7.41
N ILE A 6 -8.38 -8.23 8.65
CA ILE A 6 -9.11 -7.03 9.07
C ILE A 6 -8.23 -5.78 8.90
N VAL A 7 -6.99 -5.82 9.39
CA VAL A 7 -6.05 -4.71 9.25
C VAL A 7 -5.73 -4.41 7.80
N THR A 8 -5.59 -5.44 6.95
CA THR A 8 -5.31 -5.24 5.52
C THR A 8 -6.47 -4.57 4.79
N ILE A 9 -7.72 -4.90 5.14
CA ILE A 9 -8.89 -4.28 4.52
C ILE A 9 -9.05 -2.83 5.01
N VAL A 10 -8.99 -2.62 6.32
CA VAL A 10 -9.17 -1.29 6.93
C VAL A 10 -8.00 -0.37 6.56
N GLY A 11 -6.78 -0.84 6.76
CA GLY A 11 -5.56 -0.15 6.34
C GLY A 11 -5.53 0.06 4.84
N GLY A 12 -5.99 -0.93 4.05
CA GLY A 12 -6.05 -0.83 2.59
C GLY A 12 -7.00 0.26 2.14
N ALA A 13 -8.15 0.43 2.81
CA ALA A 13 -9.03 1.56 2.54
C ALA A 13 -8.35 2.91 2.82
N VAL A 14 -7.65 3.05 3.94
CA VAL A 14 -6.94 4.29 4.32
C VAL A 14 -5.76 4.57 3.37
N ILE A 15 -4.87 3.59 3.17
CA ILE A 15 -3.72 3.66 2.26
C ILE A 15 -4.16 3.91 0.83
N GLY A 16 -5.27 3.32 0.39
CA GLY A 16 -5.84 3.57 -0.94
C GLY A 16 -6.26 5.02 -1.13
N LEU A 17 -6.92 5.60 -0.12
CA LEU A 17 -7.30 7.02 -0.13
C LEU A 17 -6.05 7.93 -0.14
N LEU A 18 -5.05 7.63 0.70
CA LEU A 18 -3.78 8.36 0.73
C LEU A 18 -3.03 8.25 -0.59
N GLY A 19 -2.92 7.05 -1.15
CA GLY A 19 -2.29 6.80 -2.45
C GLY A 19 -2.98 7.56 -3.57
N LYS A 20 -4.33 7.62 -3.57
CA LYS A 20 -5.09 8.44 -4.52
C LYS A 20 -4.82 9.94 -4.35
N ALA A 21 -4.66 10.41 -3.11
CA ALA A 21 -4.37 11.81 -2.82
C ALA A 21 -2.95 12.22 -3.27
N VAL A 22 -1.97 11.32 -3.16
CA VAL A 22 -0.59 11.55 -3.59
C VAL A 22 -0.41 11.34 -5.10
N ALA A 23 -1.25 10.51 -5.74
CA ALA A 23 -1.17 10.25 -7.17
C ALA A 23 -1.41 11.54 -7.99
N PRO A 24 -0.57 11.84 -8.99
CA PRO A 24 -0.71 13.04 -9.81
C PRO A 24 -1.93 12.99 -10.76
N GLY A 25 -2.49 14.18 -11.00
CA GLY A 25 -3.63 14.43 -11.88
C GLY A 25 -4.99 14.42 -11.16
N ASP A 26 -6.04 14.83 -11.85
CA ASP A 26 -7.40 14.83 -11.29
C ASP A 26 -7.97 13.40 -11.25
N ARG A 27 -8.13 12.85 -10.04
CA ARG A 27 -8.68 11.51 -9.77
C ARG A 27 -10.02 11.55 -9.04
N THR A 28 -10.74 12.68 -9.11
CA THR A 28 -12.05 12.84 -8.44
C THR A 28 -13.09 11.84 -8.93
N LYS A 29 -13.09 11.51 -10.23
CA LYS A 29 -13.99 10.52 -10.84
C LYS A 29 -13.59 9.07 -10.61
N PHE A 30 -12.50 8.81 -9.87
CA PHE A 30 -12.01 7.47 -9.64
C PHE A 30 -12.86 6.76 -8.57
N PRO A 31 -13.45 5.59 -8.89
CA PRO A 31 -14.42 4.96 -8.00
C PRO A 31 -13.78 4.51 -6.68
N LEU A 32 -14.53 4.67 -5.60
CA LEU A 32 -14.05 4.39 -4.24
C LEU A 32 -13.64 2.92 -4.06
N TRP A 33 -14.40 1.98 -4.62
CA TRP A 33 -14.05 0.55 -4.53
C TRP A 33 -12.68 0.25 -5.16
N LEU A 34 -12.36 0.86 -6.31
CA LEU A 34 -11.09 0.66 -6.99
C LEU A 34 -9.94 1.31 -6.23
N THR A 35 -10.23 2.41 -5.51
CA THR A 35 -9.30 3.04 -4.58
C THR A 35 -8.95 2.09 -3.44
N ILE A 36 -9.94 1.42 -2.84
CA ILE A 36 -9.72 0.42 -1.78
C ILE A 36 -8.89 -0.76 -2.33
N VAL A 37 -9.22 -1.26 -3.53
CA VAL A 37 -8.44 -2.35 -4.16
C VAL A 37 -6.98 -1.95 -4.38
N CYS A 38 -6.73 -0.73 -4.89
CA CYS A 38 -5.37 -0.22 -5.05
C CYS A 38 -4.64 -0.08 -3.71
N GLY A 39 -5.35 0.28 -2.64
CA GLY A 39 -4.80 0.35 -1.30
C GLY A 39 -4.49 -1.01 -0.68
N ILE A 40 -5.31 -2.04 -0.92
CA ILE A 40 -5.01 -3.43 -0.55
C ILE A 40 -3.75 -3.90 -1.28
N VAL A 41 -3.65 -3.61 -2.58
CA VAL A 41 -2.43 -3.88 -3.37
C VAL A 41 -1.23 -3.14 -2.77
N GLY A 42 -1.39 -1.87 -2.41
CA GLY A 42 -0.37 -1.09 -1.72
C GLY A 42 0.08 -1.73 -0.40
N MET A 43 -0.85 -2.20 0.42
CA MET A 43 -0.53 -2.87 1.68
C MET A 43 0.27 -4.16 1.48
N LEU A 44 -0.13 -5.00 0.54
CA LEU A 44 0.53 -6.29 0.31
C LEU A 44 1.89 -6.10 -0.37
N VAL A 45 1.89 -5.42 -1.53
CA VAL A 45 3.07 -5.26 -2.37
C VAL A 45 4.06 -4.27 -1.75
N GLY A 46 3.58 -3.19 -1.13
CA GLY A 46 4.44 -2.23 -0.45
C GLY A 46 5.16 -2.83 0.76
N SER A 47 4.49 -3.67 1.55
CA SER A 47 5.15 -4.38 2.66
C SER A 47 6.17 -5.39 2.17
N PHE A 48 5.85 -6.11 1.08
CA PHE A 48 6.78 -7.07 0.48
C PHE A 48 8.03 -6.40 -0.08
N ILE A 49 7.86 -5.27 -0.80
CA ILE A 49 8.99 -4.49 -1.32
C ILE A 49 9.82 -3.92 -0.18
N TYR A 50 9.18 -3.33 0.84
CA TYR A 50 9.88 -2.77 1.99
C TYR A 50 10.72 -3.85 2.72
N TRP A 51 10.11 -5.00 2.99
CA TRP A 51 10.79 -6.13 3.62
C TRP A 51 11.94 -6.66 2.74
N GLY A 52 11.71 -6.84 1.43
CA GLY A 52 12.76 -7.31 0.52
C GLY A 52 13.97 -6.38 0.45
N LEU A 53 13.74 -5.06 0.45
CA LEU A 53 14.80 -4.05 0.31
C LEU A 53 15.50 -3.72 1.63
N PHE A 54 14.76 -3.67 2.74
CA PHE A 54 15.27 -3.15 4.02
C PHE A 54 15.20 -4.15 5.16
N GLY A 55 14.33 -5.17 5.11
CA GLY A 55 14.18 -6.16 6.19
C GLY A 55 14.97 -7.45 5.98
N SER A 56 15.15 -7.90 4.74
CA SER A 56 15.65 -9.25 4.44
C SER A 56 17.14 -9.47 4.77
N ASN A 57 17.95 -8.42 4.80
CA ASN A 57 19.40 -8.48 4.96
C ASN A 57 19.98 -7.48 5.98
N ASN A 58 19.13 -6.73 6.68
CA ASN A 58 19.58 -5.82 7.73
C ASN A 58 19.48 -6.52 9.10
N GLY A 59 20.44 -6.23 9.99
CA GLY A 59 20.32 -6.63 11.39
C GLY A 59 19.12 -5.97 12.05
N ASP A 60 18.55 -6.62 13.06
CA ASP A 60 17.32 -6.21 13.73
C ASP A 60 17.30 -4.70 13.99
N PHE A 61 16.34 -3.97 13.39
CA PHE A 61 16.20 -2.53 13.61
C PHE A 61 15.91 -2.19 15.08
N ASP A 62 15.29 -3.12 15.80
CA ASP A 62 14.83 -2.96 17.19
C ASP A 62 14.80 -4.30 17.97
N ASN A 63 15.68 -5.25 17.63
CA ASN A 63 15.68 -6.64 18.12
C ASN A 63 14.41 -7.44 17.74
N HIS A 64 13.72 -7.05 16.66
CA HIS A 64 12.60 -7.79 16.08
C HIS A 64 13.04 -8.50 14.79
N GLU A 65 12.67 -9.77 14.65
CA GLU A 65 12.87 -10.51 13.41
C GLU A 65 12.00 -9.89 12.31
N ALA A 66 12.62 -9.34 11.27
CA ALA A 66 11.88 -8.66 10.22
C ALA A 66 11.12 -9.66 9.35
N THR A 67 9.79 -9.66 9.47
CA THR A 67 8.90 -10.37 8.56
C THR A 67 8.27 -9.41 7.56
N TRP A 68 7.68 -9.97 6.49
CA TRP A 68 7.00 -9.20 5.45
C TRP A 68 5.75 -8.47 5.96
N ASP A 69 5.15 -8.93 7.06
CA ASP A 69 3.99 -8.32 7.71
C ASP A 69 4.34 -7.54 8.99
N ASN A 70 5.56 -7.73 9.53
CA ASN A 70 5.99 -7.08 10.75
C ASN A 70 7.52 -6.86 10.80
N ALA A 71 7.95 -5.64 10.48
CA ALA A 71 9.36 -5.28 10.48
C ALA A 71 9.80 -4.39 11.65
N THR A 72 8.92 -4.08 12.60
CA THR A 72 9.23 -3.27 13.80
C THR A 72 8.22 -3.58 14.91
N ASN A 73 8.63 -3.55 16.18
CA ASN A 73 7.76 -3.79 17.34
C ASN A 73 6.66 -2.72 17.52
N GLY A 74 6.79 -1.57 16.84
CA GLY A 74 5.86 -0.45 16.90
C GLY A 74 5.12 -0.19 15.58
N ILE A 75 4.62 1.05 15.42
CA ILE A 75 4.04 1.48 14.14
C ILE A 75 5.16 1.72 13.14
N ASP A 76 5.21 0.87 12.12
CA ASP A 76 6.19 0.96 11.04
C ASP A 76 5.76 1.99 9.99
N TRP A 77 5.97 3.25 10.32
CA TRP A 77 5.61 4.37 9.45
C TRP A 77 6.33 4.32 8.10
N LEU A 78 7.55 3.79 8.05
CA LEU A 78 8.32 3.70 6.82
C LEU A 78 7.71 2.66 5.88
N ARG A 79 7.33 1.48 6.39
CA ARG A 79 6.54 0.49 5.62
C ARG A 79 5.26 1.11 5.09
N HIS A 80 4.52 1.85 5.91
CA HIS A 80 3.29 2.51 5.46
C HIS A 80 3.54 3.57 4.37
N ALA A 81 4.66 4.30 4.42
CA ALA A 81 5.05 5.21 3.34
C ALA A 81 5.28 4.46 2.00
N TRP A 82 5.94 3.30 2.03
CA TRP A 82 6.09 2.42 0.87
C TRP A 82 4.74 1.91 0.34
N GLN A 83 3.83 1.51 1.24
CA GLN A 83 2.48 1.10 0.88
C GLN A 83 1.70 2.22 0.18
N VAL A 84 1.81 3.47 0.67
CA VAL A 84 1.21 4.65 0.02
C VAL A 84 1.81 4.89 -1.35
N GLY A 85 3.14 4.80 -1.49
CA GLY A 85 3.83 4.95 -2.78
C GLY A 85 3.35 3.92 -3.82
N VAL A 86 3.28 2.65 -3.43
CA VAL A 86 2.77 1.58 -4.30
C VAL A 86 1.29 1.77 -4.61
N ALA A 87 0.47 2.18 -3.63
CA ALA A 87 -0.94 2.49 -3.86
C ALA A 87 -1.12 3.64 -4.85
N ALA A 88 -0.29 4.68 -4.78
CA ALA A 88 -0.31 5.79 -5.73
C ALA A 88 0.00 5.30 -7.15
N VAL A 89 1.03 4.46 -7.33
CA VAL A 89 1.35 3.83 -8.62
C VAL A 89 0.19 2.97 -9.11
N ALA A 90 -0.40 2.15 -8.24
CA ALA A 90 -1.55 1.32 -8.59
C ALA A 90 -2.75 2.18 -9.04
N VAL A 91 -3.04 3.29 -8.36
CA VAL A 91 -4.08 4.26 -8.76
C VAL A 91 -3.78 4.88 -10.13
N ILE A 92 -2.52 5.24 -10.42
CA ILE A 92 -2.09 5.74 -11.74
C ILE A 92 -2.40 4.72 -12.83
N VAL A 93 -1.95 3.48 -12.65
CA VAL A 93 -2.13 2.40 -13.61
C VAL A 93 -3.62 2.07 -13.79
N ALA A 94 -4.36 1.89 -12.69
CA ALA A 94 -5.77 1.54 -12.73
C ALA A 94 -6.62 2.64 -13.41
N ALA A 95 -6.31 3.91 -13.18
CA ALA A 95 -6.99 5.01 -13.86
C ALA A 95 -6.68 5.04 -15.36
N ALA A 96 -5.43 4.78 -15.75
CA ALA A 96 -5.06 4.71 -17.16
C ALA A 96 -5.79 3.56 -17.90
N LEU A 97 -5.95 2.41 -17.23
CA LEU A 97 -6.64 1.24 -17.79
C LEU A 97 -8.16 1.42 -17.87
N THR A 98 -8.76 2.07 -16.87
CA THR A 98 -10.23 2.24 -16.78
C THR A 98 -10.74 3.50 -17.47
N GLY A 99 -9.91 4.54 -17.64
CA GLY A 99 -10.28 5.80 -18.29
C GLY A 99 -10.39 5.71 -19.82
N ARG A 100 -9.86 4.66 -20.46
CA ARG A 100 -9.86 4.48 -21.92
C ARG A 100 -11.15 3.84 -22.47
N LYS A 101 -12.31 4.21 -21.94
CA LYS A 101 -13.63 3.86 -22.52
C LYS A 101 -14.40 5.12 -22.90
N LYS A 102 -13.90 5.81 -23.92
CA LYS A 102 -14.67 6.71 -24.79
C LYS A 102 -14.09 6.59 -26.21
N ALA A 103 -14.58 5.61 -26.96
CA ALA A 103 -14.55 5.54 -28.41
C ALA A 103 -15.93 5.01 -28.82
#